data_AF-A0A2Z6RYJ2-F1
#
_entry.id   AF-A0A2Z6RYJ2-F1
#
_cell.length_a   1.000
_cell.length_b   1.000
_cell.length_c   1.000
_cell.angle_alpha   90.00
_cell.angle_beta   90.00
_cell.angle_gamma   90.00
#
_symmetry.space_group_name_H-M   'P 1'
#
loop_
_entity.id
_entity.type
_entity.pdbx_description
1 polymer ?
#
loop_
_entity_poly.entity_id
_entity_poly.type
_entity_poly.pdbx_seq_one_letter_code
_entity_poly.pdbx_strand_id
1 'polypeptide(L)'
;MCNILKLQYVNGNKLVEEVDHHLAAIPRFPAIKIFSNGLQSIARLIANEYRSLMKVIIFVIDNLYDENNNEVDNFVNNDDFTKLYEYWNEMYVLSRYEEFSESDLEKFNAQMFVKAFKFVSPSNLKLLKLHSWVYHIIDSIRSYGTINGYTTETYESLHKYFVKIPYRIRCRTSTFTN
;
A
#
# COMPACT_ATOMS: atom_id res chain seq x y z
N MET A 1 8.91 -1.31 -2.27
CA MET A 1 8.65 -0.63 -3.56
C MET A 1 9.94 -0.26 -4.26
N CYS A 2 10.76 0.65 -3.73
CA CYS A 2 12.04 1.06 -4.34
C CYS A 2 13.00 -0.13 -4.64
N ASN A 3 13.16 -1.09 -3.72
CA ASN A 3 13.97 -2.29 -3.97
C ASN A 3 13.37 -3.27 -5.01
N ILE A 4 12.04 -3.29 -5.16
CA ILE A 4 11.34 -4.16 -6.13
C ILE A 4 11.54 -3.59 -7.54
N LEU A 5 11.43 -2.26 -7.68
CA LEU A 5 11.67 -1.54 -8.93
C LEU A 5 13.15 -1.61 -9.36
N LYS A 6 14.09 -1.50 -8.41
CA LYS A 6 15.53 -1.67 -8.69
C LYS A 6 15.88 -3.06 -9.25
N LEU A 7 15.10 -4.09 -8.93
CA LEU A 7 15.30 -5.46 -9.41
C LEU A 7 14.67 -5.70 -10.80
N GLN A 8 13.79 -4.81 -11.26
CA GLN A 8 13.11 -4.94 -12.54
C GLN A 8 13.91 -4.37 -13.72
N TYR A 9 15.02 -3.67 -13.47
CA TYR A 9 15.77 -2.98 -14.54
C TYR A 9 17.27 -2.98 -14.28
N VAL A 10 18.05 -3.21 -15.34
CA VAL A 10 19.52 -3.25 -15.32
C VAL A 10 20.12 -1.95 -14.78
N ASN A 11 19.41 -0.83 -14.97
CA ASN A 11 19.78 0.48 -14.47
C ASN A 11 18.79 0.98 -13.40
N GLY A 12 18.64 0.23 -12.30
CA GLY A 12 17.66 0.47 -11.24
C GLY A 12 17.68 1.87 -10.61
N ASN A 13 18.72 2.69 -10.82
CA ASN A 13 18.70 4.10 -10.43
C ASN A 13 17.79 4.96 -11.33
N LYS A 14 17.77 4.71 -12.65
CA LYS A 14 16.95 5.44 -13.63
C LYS A 14 15.45 5.27 -13.36
N LEU A 15 15.01 4.05 -13.02
CA LEU A 15 13.60 3.81 -12.67
C LEU A 15 13.18 4.54 -11.39
N VAL A 16 14.06 4.62 -10.40
CA VAL A 16 13.71 5.30 -9.16
C VAL A 16 13.69 6.81 -9.36
N GLU A 17 14.58 7.34 -10.20
CA GLU A 17 14.54 8.74 -10.63
C GLU A 17 13.22 9.07 -11.34
N GLU A 18 12.70 8.18 -12.20
CA GLU A 18 11.39 8.43 -12.84
C GLU A 18 10.22 8.35 -11.87
N VAL A 19 10.24 7.42 -10.91
CA VAL A 19 9.23 7.41 -9.84
C VAL A 19 9.23 8.74 -9.08
N ASP A 20 10.40 9.26 -8.76
CA ASP A 20 10.54 10.53 -8.02
C ASP A 20 10.11 11.73 -8.90
N HIS A 21 10.41 11.70 -10.20
CA HIS A 21 9.97 12.70 -11.17
C HIS A 21 8.44 12.71 -11.33
N HIS A 22 7.81 11.55 -11.50
CA HIS A 22 6.35 11.43 -11.56
C HIS A 22 5.69 11.92 -10.27
N LEU A 23 6.24 11.57 -9.10
CA LEU A 23 5.74 12.06 -7.80
C LEU A 23 5.86 13.58 -7.65
N ALA A 24 6.93 14.18 -8.17
CA ALA A 24 7.13 15.62 -8.14
C ALA A 24 6.18 16.37 -9.11
N ALA A 25 5.79 15.73 -10.22
CA ALA A 25 4.87 16.29 -11.20
C ALA A 25 3.40 16.35 -10.73
N ILE A 26 3.04 15.62 -9.67
CA ILE A 26 1.67 15.57 -9.15
C ILE A 26 1.24 16.95 -8.62
N PRO A 27 0.10 17.50 -9.10
CA PRO A 27 -0.40 18.79 -8.63
C PRO A 27 -0.63 18.84 -7.12
N ARG A 28 -0.43 20.02 -6.54
CA ARG A 28 -0.57 20.20 -5.09
C ARG A 28 -2.03 20.15 -4.64
N PHE A 29 -2.35 19.15 -3.80
CA PHE A 29 -3.65 19.00 -3.16
C PHE A 29 -3.54 19.03 -1.63
N PRO A 30 -4.36 19.85 -0.92
CA PRO A 30 -4.29 19.99 0.54
C PRO A 30 -4.51 18.68 1.32
N ALA A 31 -5.28 17.74 0.74
CA ALA A 31 -5.65 16.47 1.38
C ALA A 31 -4.66 15.32 1.09
N ILE A 32 -3.60 15.56 0.31
CA ILE A 32 -2.63 14.54 -0.12
C ILE A 32 -1.23 15.03 0.22
N LYS A 33 -0.48 14.21 0.96
CA LYS A 33 0.94 14.50 1.18
C LYS A 33 1.72 14.18 -0.09
N ILE A 34 2.44 15.19 -0.59
CA ILE A 34 3.26 15.08 -1.80
C ILE A 34 4.72 14.87 -1.41
N PHE A 35 5.38 14.00 -2.16
CA PHE A 35 6.76 13.60 -1.94
C PHE A 35 7.68 14.39 -2.88
N SER A 36 7.76 15.70 -2.68
CA SER A 36 8.54 16.60 -3.55
C SER A 36 10.04 16.30 -3.59
N ASN A 37 10.54 15.58 -2.59
CA ASN A 37 11.95 15.18 -2.48
C ASN A 37 12.14 13.70 -2.84
N GLY A 38 11.18 13.11 -3.56
CA GLY A 38 11.18 11.69 -3.92
C GLY A 38 10.94 10.75 -2.74
N LEU A 39 10.78 9.46 -3.05
CA LEU A 39 10.67 8.37 -2.06
C LEU A 39 12.03 8.04 -1.44
N GLN A 40 13.13 8.31 -2.13
CA GLN A 40 14.48 7.98 -1.65
C GLN A 40 14.86 8.74 -0.37
N SER A 41 14.32 9.94 -0.17
CA SER A 41 14.62 10.78 1.00
C SER A 41 13.87 10.35 2.27
N ILE A 42 12.96 9.38 2.19
CA ILE A 42 12.09 8.98 3.29
C ILE A 42 12.68 7.80 4.05
N ALA A 43 13.27 8.07 5.21
CA ALA A 43 13.81 7.01 6.07
C ALA A 43 12.72 6.07 6.62
N ARG A 44 11.50 6.57 6.84
CA ARG A 44 10.37 5.77 7.32
C ARG A 44 9.03 6.39 6.92
N LEU A 45 8.18 5.61 6.27
CA LEU A 45 6.80 6.00 5.96
C LEU A 45 5.89 5.78 7.18
N ILE A 46 5.08 6.79 7.51
CA ILE A 46 4.03 6.75 8.54
C ILE A 46 2.69 6.41 7.88
N ALA A 47 1.71 5.91 8.65
CA ALA A 47 0.40 5.48 8.13
C ALA A 47 -0.29 6.50 7.20
N ASN A 48 -0.24 7.80 7.52
CA ASN A 48 -0.82 8.85 6.68
C ASN A 48 -0.08 9.02 5.34
N GLU A 49 1.24 8.80 5.32
CA GLU A 49 2.05 8.85 4.11
C GLU A 49 1.74 7.64 3.22
N TYR A 50 1.61 6.45 3.79
CA TYR A 50 1.15 5.27 3.04
C TYR A 50 -0.23 5.49 2.41
N ARG A 51 -1.17 6.07 3.16
CA ARG A 51 -2.51 6.39 2.62
C ARG A 51 -2.45 7.45 1.52
N SER A 52 -1.55 8.43 1.64
CA SER A 52 -1.34 9.43 0.59
C SER A 52 -0.71 8.79 -0.65
N LEU A 53 0.29 7.91 -0.47
CA LEU A 53 0.92 7.15 -1.55
C LEU A 53 -0.08 6.29 -2.30
N MET A 54 -0.90 5.50 -1.61
CA MET A 54 -1.91 4.65 -2.26
C MET A 54 -2.82 5.42 -3.23
N LYS A 55 -3.16 6.68 -2.91
CA LYS A 55 -3.99 7.52 -3.77
C LYS A 55 -3.27 7.99 -5.04
N VAL A 56 -1.95 8.20 -4.96
CA VAL A 56 -1.18 8.79 -6.06
C VAL A 56 -0.41 7.75 -6.87
N ILE A 57 -0.25 6.53 -6.34
CA ILE A 57 0.70 5.56 -6.87
C ILE A 57 0.34 5.08 -8.28
N ILE A 58 -0.94 5.07 -8.64
CA ILE A 58 -1.39 4.68 -9.97
C ILE A 58 -0.85 5.64 -11.04
N PHE A 59 -0.84 6.94 -10.76
CA PHE A 59 -0.28 7.96 -11.67
C PHE A 59 1.24 7.89 -11.78
N VAL A 60 1.90 7.37 -10.74
CA VAL A 60 3.36 7.21 -10.72
C VAL A 60 3.77 6.01 -11.55
N ILE A 61 2.97 4.96 -11.50
CA ILE A 61 3.24 3.68 -12.16
C ILE A 61 2.84 3.72 -13.65
N ASP A 62 1.78 4.44 -13.97
CA ASP A 62 1.32 4.61 -15.35
C ASP A 62 2.47 5.10 -16.24
N ASN A 63 2.75 4.34 -17.29
CA ASN A 63 3.84 4.59 -18.25
C ASN A 63 5.24 4.83 -17.62
N LEU A 64 5.51 4.28 -16.43
CA LEU A 64 6.79 4.36 -15.72
C LEU A 64 8.04 3.95 -16.55
N TYR A 65 7.89 3.09 -17.56
CA TYR A 65 8.98 2.66 -18.42
C TYR A 65 8.48 2.23 -19.79
N ASP A 66 9.32 2.42 -20.81
CA ASP A 66 9.08 1.92 -22.15
C ASP A 66 9.06 0.38 -22.18
N GLU A 67 8.36 -0.20 -23.17
CA GLU A 67 8.28 -1.64 -23.36
C GLU A 67 9.67 -2.30 -23.36
N ASN A 68 9.75 -3.49 -22.77
CA ASN A 68 11.01 -4.19 -22.56
C ASN A 68 11.74 -4.43 -23.90
N ASN A 69 13.01 -4.02 -24.00
CA ASN A 69 13.87 -4.30 -25.17
C ASN A 69 14.31 -5.78 -25.28
N ASN A 70 13.58 -6.71 -24.68
CA ASN A 70 13.88 -8.15 -24.55
C ASN A 70 15.15 -8.50 -23.74
N GLU A 71 15.75 -7.56 -23.00
CA GLU A 71 16.97 -7.81 -22.22
C GLU A 71 16.72 -8.40 -20.81
N VAL A 72 15.50 -8.26 -20.27
CA VAL A 72 15.16 -8.73 -18.91
C VAL A 72 14.11 -9.84 -18.97
N ASP A 73 14.49 -11.06 -18.58
CA ASP A 73 13.55 -12.16 -18.36
C ASP A 73 12.58 -11.83 -17.20
N ASN A 74 11.30 -12.18 -17.35
CA ASN A 74 10.22 -11.96 -16.38
C ASN A 74 9.88 -10.47 -16.12
N PHE A 75 9.70 -9.69 -17.17
CA PHE A 75 9.22 -8.30 -17.06
C PHE A 75 7.71 -8.22 -16.90
N VAL A 76 7.22 -7.33 -16.02
CA VAL A 76 5.79 -7.01 -15.93
C VAL A 76 5.53 -5.84 -16.85
N ASN A 77 4.63 -5.97 -17.83
CA ASN A 77 4.29 -4.85 -18.70
C ASN A 77 3.66 -3.72 -17.86
N ASN A 78 3.83 -2.47 -18.28
CA ASN A 78 3.23 -1.31 -17.64
C ASN A 78 1.72 -1.48 -17.47
N ASP A 79 1.05 -1.93 -18.54
CA ASP A 79 -0.39 -2.15 -18.56
C ASP A 79 -0.85 -3.17 -17.50
N ASP A 80 -0.08 -4.25 -17.33
CA ASP A 80 -0.35 -5.27 -16.31
C ASP A 80 -0.02 -4.77 -14.90
N PHE A 81 1.02 -3.95 -14.78
CA PHE A 81 1.42 -3.34 -13.51
C PHE A 81 0.38 -2.33 -13.01
N THR A 82 -0.18 -1.52 -13.92
CA THR A 82 -1.26 -0.58 -13.63
C THR A 82 -2.55 -1.32 -13.25
N LYS A 83 -2.97 -2.34 -14.02
CA LYS A 83 -4.14 -3.20 -13.68
C LYS A 83 -4.00 -3.87 -12.32
N LEU A 84 -2.78 -4.30 -11.98
CA LEU A 84 -2.51 -4.93 -10.69
C LEU A 84 -2.77 -3.96 -9.53
N TYR A 85 -2.31 -2.71 -9.64
CA TYR A 85 -2.55 -1.69 -8.61
C TYR A 85 -4.01 -1.20 -8.58
N GLU A 86 -4.68 -1.14 -9.72
CA GLU A 86 -6.12 -0.88 -9.79
C GLU A 86 -6.90 -1.94 -9.00
N TYR A 87 -6.64 -3.22 -9.26
CA TYR A 87 -7.27 -4.33 -8.54
C TYR A 87 -7.00 -4.27 -7.03
N TRP A 88 -5.80 -3.89 -6.61
CA TRP A 88 -5.50 -3.71 -5.18
C TRP A 88 -6.27 -2.57 -4.54
N ASN A 89 -6.44 -1.46 -5.24
CA ASN A 89 -7.23 -0.34 -4.75
C ASN A 89 -8.71 -0.73 -4.62
N GLU A 90 -9.25 -1.47 -5.59
CA GLU A 90 -10.59 -2.03 -5.49
C GLU A 90 -10.73 -2.97 -4.28
N MET A 91 -9.82 -3.93 -4.13
CA MET A 91 -9.77 -4.81 -2.96
C MET A 91 -9.71 -4.02 -1.65
N TYR A 92 -8.88 -2.97 -1.59
CA TYR A 92 -8.75 -2.13 -0.42
C TYR A 92 -10.04 -1.38 -0.08
N VAL A 93 -10.74 -0.83 -1.09
CA VAL A 93 -12.03 -0.17 -0.90
C VAL A 93 -13.08 -1.17 -0.42
N LEU A 94 -13.19 -2.32 -1.08
CA LEU A 94 -14.09 -3.40 -0.69
C LEU A 94 -13.82 -3.85 0.74
N SER A 95 -12.56 -3.92 1.16
CA SER A 95 -12.19 -4.37 2.52
C SER A 95 -12.77 -3.52 3.66
N ARG A 96 -13.25 -2.32 3.34
CA ARG A 96 -13.86 -1.38 4.28
C ARG A 96 -15.37 -1.56 4.42
N TYR A 97 -15.98 -2.40 3.59
CA TYR A 97 -17.40 -2.66 3.65
C TYR A 97 -17.72 -3.58 4.83
N GLU A 98 -18.93 -3.42 5.34
CA GLU A 98 -19.44 -4.21 6.47
C GLU A 98 -20.11 -5.50 5.98
N GLU A 99 -20.55 -5.53 4.72
CA GLU A 99 -21.23 -6.66 4.11
C GLU A 99 -20.62 -6.98 2.75
N PHE A 100 -20.54 -8.27 2.42
CA PHE A 100 -19.93 -8.79 1.20
C PHE A 100 -20.87 -9.75 0.49
N SER A 101 -21.00 -9.63 -0.83
CA SER A 101 -21.60 -10.67 -1.67
C SER A 101 -20.55 -11.75 -2.02
N GLU A 102 -20.99 -12.94 -2.44
CA GLU A 102 -20.06 -13.98 -2.95
C GLU A 102 -19.27 -13.49 -4.18
N SER A 103 -19.88 -12.66 -5.04
CA SER A 103 -19.16 -12.01 -6.14
C SER A 103 -18.09 -11.01 -5.68
N ASP A 104 -18.25 -10.41 -4.50
CA ASP A 104 -17.19 -9.57 -3.92
C ASP A 104 -16.04 -10.42 -3.39
N LEU A 105 -16.31 -11.61 -2.87
CA LEU A 105 -15.28 -12.55 -2.41
C LEU A 105 -14.38 -13.04 -3.54
N GLU A 106 -14.91 -13.20 -4.76
CA GLU A 106 -14.09 -13.51 -5.94
C GLU A 106 -13.06 -12.41 -6.25
N LYS A 107 -13.40 -11.15 -5.95
CA LYS A 107 -12.50 -10.00 -6.10
C LYS A 107 -11.42 -9.93 -5.02
N PHE A 108 -11.51 -10.74 -3.96
CA PHE A 108 -10.43 -10.82 -2.96
C PHE A 108 -9.28 -11.75 -3.35
N ASN A 109 -9.31 -12.32 -4.56
CA ASN A 109 -8.29 -13.26 -5.00
C ASN A 109 -6.96 -12.57 -5.35
N ALA A 110 -6.09 -12.41 -4.34
CA ALA A 110 -4.76 -11.83 -4.48
C ALA A 110 -3.72 -12.74 -5.17
N GLN A 111 -4.11 -13.88 -5.78
CA GLN A 111 -3.16 -14.76 -6.48
C GLN A 111 -2.46 -14.06 -7.66
N MET A 112 -3.10 -13.08 -8.30
CA MET A 112 -2.48 -12.29 -9.36
C MET A 112 -1.23 -11.55 -8.87
N PHE A 113 -1.26 -11.00 -7.65
CA PHE A 113 -0.10 -10.37 -7.00
C PHE A 113 1.05 -11.36 -6.79
N VAL A 114 0.73 -12.57 -6.32
CA VAL A 114 1.76 -13.58 -6.08
C VAL A 114 2.42 -13.98 -7.40
N LYS A 115 1.64 -14.19 -8.46
CA LYS A 115 2.17 -14.51 -9.80
C LYS A 115 3.04 -13.38 -10.35
N ALA A 116 2.56 -12.14 -10.27
CA ALA A 116 3.25 -10.97 -10.80
C ALA A 116 4.56 -10.62 -10.09
N PHE A 117 4.70 -10.92 -8.79
CA PHE A 117 5.92 -10.58 -8.05
C PHE A 117 6.75 -11.78 -7.59
N LYS A 118 6.39 -13.00 -8.01
CA LYS A 118 7.11 -14.22 -7.64
C LYS A 118 8.60 -14.13 -7.98
N PHE A 119 8.92 -13.58 -9.15
CA PHE A 119 10.30 -13.46 -9.64
C PHE A 119 11.08 -12.34 -8.94
N VAL A 120 10.42 -11.27 -8.48
CA VAL A 120 11.09 -10.14 -7.81
C VAL A 120 11.48 -10.48 -6.36
N SER A 121 10.79 -11.44 -5.74
CA SER A 121 10.99 -11.78 -4.34
C SER A 121 11.75 -13.10 -4.19
N PRO A 122 13.04 -13.09 -3.83
CA PRO A 122 13.79 -14.34 -3.57
C PRO A 122 13.17 -15.18 -2.44
N SER A 123 12.37 -14.56 -1.58
CA SER A 123 11.60 -15.21 -0.52
C SER A 123 10.22 -15.76 -0.95
N ASN A 124 9.86 -15.74 -2.24
CA ASN A 124 8.52 -16.09 -2.75
C ASN A 124 7.38 -15.27 -2.10
N LEU A 125 7.63 -14.00 -1.76
CA LEU A 125 6.65 -13.11 -1.12
C LEU A 125 6.05 -13.69 0.18
N LYS A 126 6.86 -14.36 1.01
CA LYS A 126 6.50 -14.81 2.37
C LYS A 126 6.27 -13.63 3.35
N LEU A 127 5.44 -12.67 2.96
CA LEU A 127 4.98 -11.59 3.81
C LEU A 127 3.77 -12.12 4.57
N LEU A 128 3.84 -12.12 5.90
CA LEU A 128 2.76 -12.62 6.77
C LEU A 128 1.39 -12.02 6.41
N LYS A 129 1.38 -10.72 6.10
CA LYS A 129 0.16 -10.02 5.64
C LYS A 129 -0.33 -10.57 4.31
N LEU A 130 0.52 -10.64 3.27
CA LEU A 130 0.11 -11.17 1.97
C LEU A 130 -0.38 -12.61 2.08
N HIS A 131 0.27 -13.44 2.90
CA HIS A 131 -0.16 -14.81 3.16
C HIS A 131 -1.58 -14.86 3.77
N SER A 132 -1.86 -14.02 4.77
CA SER A 132 -3.20 -13.90 5.34
C SER A 132 -4.23 -13.46 4.29
N TRP A 133 -3.89 -12.50 3.42
CA TRP A 133 -4.76 -12.06 2.32
C TRP A 133 -5.02 -13.17 1.28
N VAL A 134 -4.02 -13.97 0.93
CA VAL A 134 -4.14 -15.00 -0.11
C VAL A 134 -4.90 -16.23 0.38
N TYR A 135 -4.68 -16.65 1.63
CA TYR A 135 -5.16 -17.94 2.12
C TYR A 135 -6.29 -17.87 3.14
N HIS A 136 -6.41 -16.77 3.89
CA HIS A 136 -7.29 -16.73 5.06
C HIS A 136 -8.35 -15.65 5.02
N ILE A 137 -8.26 -14.66 4.11
CA ILE A 137 -9.20 -13.53 4.12
C ILE A 137 -10.63 -13.97 3.80
N ILE A 138 -10.82 -14.83 2.80
CA ILE A 138 -12.15 -15.30 2.37
C ILE A 138 -12.78 -16.13 3.48
N ASP A 139 -12.03 -17.08 4.06
CA ASP A 139 -12.50 -17.89 5.19
C ASP A 139 -12.85 -17.02 6.41
N SER A 140 -12.06 -15.97 6.65
CA SER A 140 -12.31 -15.02 7.73
C SER A 140 -13.58 -14.20 7.49
N ILE A 141 -13.81 -13.70 6.28
CA ILE A 141 -15.03 -12.96 5.94
C ILE A 141 -16.25 -13.88 6.08
N ARG A 142 -16.17 -15.13 5.61
CA ARG A 142 -17.27 -16.09 5.76
C ARG A 142 -17.56 -16.45 7.22
N SER A 143 -16.53 -16.53 8.07
CA SER A 143 -16.69 -16.89 9.48
C SER A 143 -17.17 -15.73 10.35
N TYR A 144 -16.72 -14.51 10.07
CA TYR A 144 -16.89 -13.34 10.95
C TYR A 144 -17.68 -12.19 10.33
N GLY A 145 -18.09 -12.29 9.06
CA GLY A 145 -18.85 -11.28 8.31
C GLY A 145 -18.05 -10.04 7.90
N THR A 146 -17.00 -9.68 8.64
CA THR A 146 -16.21 -8.48 8.38
C THR A 146 -14.71 -8.74 8.47
N ILE A 147 -13.93 -7.92 7.77
CA ILE A 147 -12.46 -7.91 7.87
C ILE A 147 -12.00 -7.15 9.12
N ASN A 148 -12.85 -6.28 9.68
CA ASN A 148 -12.51 -5.45 10.83
C ASN A 148 -12.17 -6.25 12.09
N GLY A 149 -12.70 -7.48 12.23
CA GLY A 149 -12.30 -8.40 13.30
C GLY A 149 -10.81 -8.77 13.30
N TYR A 150 -10.13 -8.61 12.15
CA TYR A 150 -8.72 -8.93 11.96
C TYR A 150 -7.77 -7.74 12.20
N THR A 151 -8.30 -6.52 12.33
CA THR A 151 -7.49 -5.29 12.43
C THR A 151 -7.53 -4.72 13.84
N THR A 152 -6.39 -4.23 14.33
CA THR A 152 -6.31 -3.52 15.61
C THR A 152 -6.82 -2.08 15.52
N GLU A 153 -7.37 -1.64 14.38
CA GLU A 153 -7.72 -0.24 14.13
C GLU A 153 -8.81 0.26 15.09
N THR A 154 -9.82 -0.56 15.38
CA THR A 154 -10.87 -0.25 16.38
C THR A 154 -10.27 -0.12 17.77
N TYR A 155 -9.44 -1.08 18.18
CA TYR A 155 -8.76 -1.05 19.47
C TYR A 155 -7.82 0.15 19.61
N GLU A 156 -7.02 0.44 18.58
CA GLU A 156 -6.12 1.59 18.55
C GLU A 156 -6.87 2.92 18.62
N SER A 157 -8.02 3.01 17.93
CA SER A 157 -8.89 4.20 17.97
C SER A 157 -9.48 4.40 19.37
N LEU A 158 -9.98 3.34 19.99
CA LEU A 158 -10.48 3.37 21.37
C LEU A 158 -9.38 3.73 22.37
N HIS A 159 -8.21 3.08 22.28
CA HIS A 159 -7.07 3.38 23.15
C HIS A 159 -6.57 4.83 22.96
N LYS A 160 -6.58 5.33 21.73
CA LYS A 160 -6.27 6.73 21.46
C LYS A 160 -7.27 7.66 22.13
N TYR A 161 -8.57 7.37 22.04
CA TYR A 161 -9.64 8.22 22.57
C TYR A 161 -9.73 8.17 24.09
N PHE A 162 -9.74 6.98 24.68
CA PHE A 162 -9.98 6.78 26.12
C PHE A 162 -8.71 6.85 26.97
N VAL A 163 -7.53 6.57 26.42
CA VAL A 163 -6.27 6.56 27.19
C VAL A 163 -5.38 7.72 26.79
N LYS A 164 -4.99 7.82 25.52
CA LYS A 164 -3.98 8.81 25.10
C LYS A 164 -4.47 10.26 25.18
N ILE A 165 -5.71 10.55 24.77
CA ILE A 165 -6.26 11.92 24.80
C ILE A 165 -6.37 12.42 26.26
N PRO A 166 -7.03 11.71 27.19
CA PRO A 166 -7.13 12.13 28.59
C PRO A 166 -5.77 12.28 29.28
N TYR A 167 -4.85 11.35 29.05
CA TYR A 167 -3.48 11.42 29.59
C TYR A 167 -2.75 12.68 29.11
N ARG A 168 -2.81 12.99 27.81
CA ARG A 168 -2.19 14.20 27.25
C ARG A 168 -2.81 15.49 27.79
N ILE A 169 -4.12 15.52 28.01
CA ILE A 169 -4.79 16.66 28.63
C ILE A 169 -4.24 16.84 30.06
N ARG A 170 -4.21 15.77 30.85
CA ARG A 170 -3.75 15.79 32.25
C ARG A 170 -2.28 16.20 32.39
N CYS A 171 -1.40 15.72 31.50
CA CYS A 171 0.02 16.11 31.50
C CYS A 171 0.30 17.52 30.96
N ARG A 172 -0.59 18.09 30.13
CA ARG A 172 -0.47 19.50 29.69
C ARG A 172 -0.95 20.48 30.75
N THR A 173 -1.92 20.09 31.57
CA THR A 173 -2.40 20.93 32.68
C THR A 173 -1.44 20.99 33.87
N SER A 174 -0.57 20.00 34.04
CA SER A 174 0.44 19.99 35.12
C SER A 174 1.66 20.88 34.87
N THR A 175 1.81 21.48 33.69
CA THR A 175 2.91 22.41 33.37
C THR A 175 2.56 23.89 33.52
N PHE A 176 1.34 24.22 33.98
CA PHE A 176 0.88 25.61 34.21
C PHE A 176 0.63 25.93 35.70
N THR A 177 1.09 25.08 36.61
CA THR A 177 1.09 25.35 38.05
C THR A 177 2.51 25.17 38.58
N ASN A 178 3.33 26.21 38.42
CA ASN A 178 4.51 26.52 39.22
C ASN A 178 4.78 28.01 39.10
#